data_AF-A0A7C1QSG5-F1
#
_entry.id   AF-A0A7C1QSG5-F1
#
_cell.length_a   1.000
_cell.length_b   1.000
_cell.length_c   1.000
_cell.angle_alpha   90.00
_cell.angle_beta   90.00
_cell.angle_gamma   90.00
#
_symmetry.space_group_name_H-M   'P 1'
#
loop_
_entity.id
_entity.type
_entity.pdbx_description
1 polymer ?
#
loop_
_entity_poly.entity_id
_entity_poly.type
_entity_poly.pdbx_seq_one_letter_code
_entity_poly.pdbx_strand_id
1 'polypeptide(L)'
;MAALKPQIPSGSTNGRMVKVVATATAGTTLHTAVTGTSDMDEVYIWAVNSHTADVLLTIEFGGVGDPDDLITYTVPFDDGLHLIVPGIRLQNGLVVRAFAANANVILCAVNVNRLISVA
;
A
#
# COMPACT_ATOMS: atom_id res chain seq x y z
N MET A 1 -4.76 25.70 -8.74
CA MET A 1 -5.36 24.41 -9.15
C MET A 1 -4.40 23.31 -8.73
N ALA A 2 -4.79 22.37 -7.88
CA ALA A 2 -3.89 21.31 -7.43
C ALA A 2 -3.49 20.41 -8.62
N ALA A 3 -2.21 20.05 -8.71
CA ALA A 3 -1.71 19.17 -9.77
C ALA A 3 -1.47 17.76 -9.22
N LEU A 4 -1.91 16.74 -9.96
CA LEU A 4 -1.56 15.35 -9.70
C LEU A 4 -0.25 15.01 -10.43
N LYS A 5 0.76 14.55 -9.69
CA LYS A 5 2.00 14.04 -10.26
C LYS A 5 2.15 12.55 -9.93
N PRO A 6 1.89 11.65 -10.88
CA PRO A 6 2.17 10.23 -10.72
C PRO A 6 3.64 10.01 -10.37
N GLN A 7 3.92 9.10 -9.46
CA GLN A 7 5.27 8.74 -9.07
C GLN A 7 5.39 7.25 -8.77
N ILE A 8 6.62 6.73 -8.85
CA ILE A 8 6.93 5.39 -8.37
C ILE A 8 6.90 5.43 -6.83
N PRO A 9 6.14 4.54 -6.16
CA PRO A 9 6.14 4.47 -4.71
C PRO A 9 7.52 4.05 -4.19
N SER A 10 7.94 4.66 -3.09
CA SER A 10 9.24 4.44 -2.47
C SER A 10 9.53 3.00 -2.02
N GLY A 11 8.54 2.14 -1.79
CA GLY A 11 8.75 0.72 -1.51
C GLY A 11 8.93 -0.15 -2.75
N SER A 12 8.68 0.40 -3.95
CA SER A 12 8.84 -0.31 -5.22
C SER A 12 10.20 -0.10 -5.84
N THR A 13 10.75 -1.17 -6.42
CA THR A 13 11.93 -1.08 -7.29
C THR A 13 11.49 -0.93 -8.73
N ASN A 14 11.71 0.26 -9.31
CA ASN A 14 11.42 0.56 -10.72
C ASN A 14 9.95 0.30 -11.13
N GLY A 15 8.99 0.56 -10.24
CA GLY A 15 7.56 0.40 -10.52
C GLY A 15 7.06 -1.05 -10.49
N ARG A 16 7.89 -2.03 -10.08
CA ARG A 16 7.47 -3.41 -9.90
C ARG A 16 6.59 -3.58 -8.67
N MET A 17 5.75 -4.63 -8.68
CA MET A 17 4.99 -5.02 -7.50
C MET A 17 5.92 -5.35 -6.32
N VAL A 18 5.48 -4.99 -5.12
CA VAL A 18 6.19 -5.26 -3.88
C VAL A 18 5.71 -6.61 -3.34
N LYS A 19 6.62 -7.55 -3.15
CA LYS A 19 6.32 -8.84 -2.52
C LYS A 19 6.19 -8.64 -1.01
N VAL A 20 5.05 -9.04 -0.44
CA VAL A 20 4.84 -9.00 1.01
C VAL A 20 5.56 -10.16 1.66
N VAL A 21 6.56 -9.85 2.49
CA VAL A 21 7.39 -10.85 3.19
C VAL A 21 7.03 -11.00 4.66
N ALA A 22 6.48 -9.95 5.26
CA ALA A 22 6.11 -9.92 6.67
C ALA A 22 4.82 -10.71 6.93
N THR A 23 4.77 -11.41 8.07
CA THR A 23 3.60 -12.17 8.53
C THR A 23 2.96 -11.61 9.80
N ALA A 24 3.49 -10.49 10.31
CA ALA A 24 2.99 -9.79 11.48
C ALA A 24 3.34 -8.29 11.36
N THR A 25 2.77 -7.49 12.26
CA THR A 25 3.10 -6.07 12.43
C THR A 25 4.53 -5.88 12.98
N ALA A 26 5.31 -4.89 12.55
CA ALA A 26 5.06 -4.00 11.42
C ALA A 26 5.35 -4.70 10.08
N GLY A 27 4.54 -4.40 9.08
CA GLY A 27 4.60 -5.04 7.78
C GLY A 27 5.77 -4.62 6.88
N THR A 28 5.81 -5.24 5.70
CA THR A 28 6.67 -4.85 4.57
C THR A 28 6.29 -3.46 4.09
N THR A 29 7.26 -2.55 4.00
CA THR A 29 7.03 -1.19 3.51
C THR A 29 6.59 -1.18 2.04
N LEU A 30 5.43 -0.58 1.78
CA LEU A 30 4.89 -0.37 0.43
C LEU A 30 5.19 1.04 -0.09
N HIS A 31 5.04 2.05 0.77
CA HIS A 31 5.32 3.43 0.44
C HIS A 31 5.48 4.29 1.70
N THR A 32 6.45 5.20 1.70
CA THR A 32 6.54 6.33 2.64
C THR A 32 6.05 7.58 1.94
N ALA A 33 5.03 8.22 2.51
CA ALA A 33 4.42 9.42 1.94
C ALA A 33 5.32 10.66 2.05
N VAL A 34 4.95 11.69 1.31
CA VAL A 34 5.59 13.00 1.32
C VAL A 34 5.69 13.57 2.73
N THR A 35 6.80 14.23 3.01
CA THR A 35 7.05 14.89 4.29
C THR A 35 6.31 16.23 4.38
N GLY A 36 5.97 16.64 5.60
CA GLY A 36 5.22 17.87 5.84
C GLY A 36 3.73 17.74 5.50
N THR A 37 3.04 18.88 5.43
CA THR A 37 1.59 18.96 5.35
C THR A 37 1.06 19.77 4.16
N SER A 38 1.96 20.23 3.28
CA SER A 38 1.60 21.05 2.13
C SER A 38 1.18 20.21 0.93
N ASP A 39 1.76 19.03 0.79
CA ASP A 39 1.48 18.07 -0.27
C ASP A 39 0.96 16.78 0.36
N MET A 40 0.20 16.00 -0.41
CA MET A 40 -0.32 14.70 0.00
C MET A 40 -0.05 13.65 -1.07
N ASP A 41 0.10 12.40 -0.68
CA ASP A 41 0.18 11.28 -1.59
C ASP A 41 -1.13 10.50 -1.57
N GLU A 42 -1.78 10.38 -2.73
CA GLU A 42 -2.94 9.53 -2.95
C GLU A 42 -2.47 8.14 -3.38
N VAL A 43 -2.76 7.14 -2.56
CA VAL A 43 -2.21 5.79 -2.69
C VAL A 43 -3.31 4.81 -3.11
N TYR A 44 -3.07 4.13 -4.23
CA TYR A 44 -3.84 2.99 -4.68
C TYR A 44 -3.03 1.72 -4.46
N ILE A 45 -3.63 0.73 -3.83
CA ILE A 45 -2.99 -0.58 -3.61
C ILE A 45 -3.86 -1.65 -4.24
N TRP A 46 -3.26 -2.38 -5.15
CA TRP A 46 -3.82 -3.57 -5.75
C TRP A 46 -3.03 -4.77 -5.27
N ALA A 47 -3.69 -5.89 -4.99
CA ALA A 47 -3.03 -7.11 -4.55
C ALA A 47 -3.41 -8.29 -5.46
N VAL A 48 -2.47 -9.19 -5.66
CA VAL A 48 -2.69 -10.51 -6.26
C VAL A 48 -2.05 -11.58 -5.38
N ASN A 49 -2.65 -12.76 -5.36
CA ASN A 49 -2.22 -13.89 -4.56
C ASN A 49 -1.70 -15.01 -5.46
N SER A 50 -0.42 -15.34 -5.34
CA SER A 50 0.22 -16.45 -6.06
C SER A 50 0.25 -17.75 -5.25
N HIS A 51 -0.49 -17.83 -4.14
CA HIS A 51 -0.66 -19.05 -3.36
C HIS A 51 -1.67 -20.00 -4.01
N THR A 52 -1.82 -21.19 -3.45
CA THR A 52 -2.78 -22.21 -3.88
C THR A 52 -4.11 -22.15 -3.10
N ALA A 53 -4.30 -21.13 -2.28
CA ALA A 53 -5.47 -20.90 -1.42
C ALA A 53 -5.56 -19.42 -1.05
N ASP A 54 -6.75 -18.95 -0.68
CA ASP A 54 -7.01 -17.57 -0.25
C ASP A 54 -6.07 -17.16 0.90
N VAL A 55 -5.56 -15.93 0.86
CA VAL A 55 -4.61 -15.43 1.86
C VAL A 55 -5.12 -14.11 2.45
N LEU A 56 -5.18 -14.03 3.78
CA LEU A 56 -5.48 -12.80 4.48
C LEU A 56 -4.31 -11.82 4.35
N LEU A 57 -4.58 -10.66 3.77
CA LEU A 57 -3.69 -9.51 3.68
C LEU A 57 -4.18 -8.43 4.65
N THR A 58 -3.26 -7.82 5.37
CA THR A 58 -3.51 -6.64 6.20
C THR A 58 -2.62 -5.50 5.73
N ILE A 59 -3.24 -4.37 5.38
CA ILE A 59 -2.55 -3.10 5.12
C ILE A 59 -2.53 -2.31 6.43
N GLU A 60 -1.37 -1.77 6.75
CA GLU A 60 -1.15 -0.81 7.83
C GLU A 60 -1.00 0.56 7.19
N PHE A 61 -1.99 1.44 7.36
CA PHE A 61 -2.09 2.69 6.61
C PHE A 61 -1.78 3.91 7.48
N GLY A 62 -0.51 4.28 7.55
CA GLY A 62 -0.05 5.46 8.28
C GLY A 62 0.28 5.22 9.75
N GLY A 63 -0.15 4.10 10.31
CA GLY A 63 0.22 3.61 11.63
C GLY A 63 0.14 2.08 11.69
N VAL A 64 0.12 1.51 12.89
CA VAL A 64 0.07 0.05 13.13
C VAL A 64 -0.95 -0.33 14.22
N GLY A 65 -1.74 0.62 14.70
CA GLY A 65 -2.72 0.41 15.76
C GLY A 65 -3.99 -0.27 15.24
N ASP A 66 -4.39 -1.36 15.86
CA ASP A 66 -5.69 -2.02 15.62
C ASP A 66 -6.76 -1.39 16.54
N PRO A 67 -7.94 -0.99 16.02
CA PRO A 67 -8.42 -1.08 14.62
C PRO A 67 -8.19 0.16 13.76
N ASP A 68 -7.52 1.18 14.31
CA ASP A 68 -7.48 2.52 13.72
C ASP A 68 -6.73 2.58 12.37
N ASP A 69 -5.68 1.78 12.21
CA ASP A 69 -4.74 1.85 11.08
C ASP A 69 -4.80 0.63 10.14
N LEU A 70 -5.60 -0.40 10.47
CA LEU A 70 -5.58 -1.70 9.79
C LEU A 70 -6.73 -1.84 8.77
N ILE A 71 -6.38 -2.24 7.54
CA ILE A 71 -7.32 -2.61 6.48
C ILE A 71 -7.07 -4.06 6.11
N THR A 72 -8.01 -4.95 6.46
CA THR A 72 -7.90 -6.38 6.19
C THR A 72 -8.70 -6.79 4.96
N TYR A 73 -8.13 -7.64 4.11
CA TYR A 73 -8.81 -8.24 2.98
C TYR A 73 -8.27 -9.65 2.69
N THR A 74 -9.16 -10.61 2.47
CA THR A 74 -8.79 -11.95 2.02
C THR A 74 -8.63 -11.93 0.51
N VAL A 75 -7.40 -12.02 0.02
CA VAL A 75 -7.09 -12.02 -1.42
C VAL A 75 -7.36 -13.40 -1.99
N PRO A 76 -8.30 -13.53 -2.95
CA PRO A 76 -8.61 -14.81 -3.58
C PRO A 76 -7.39 -15.44 -4.25
N PHE A 77 -7.25 -16.76 -4.22
CA PHE A 77 -6.26 -17.45 -5.06
C PHE A 77 -6.77 -17.61 -6.51
N ASP A 78 -5.83 -17.75 -7.45
CA ASP A 78 -6.11 -17.99 -8.88
C ASP A 78 -7.02 -16.94 -9.54
N ASP A 79 -6.95 -15.70 -9.03
CA ASP A 79 -7.64 -14.53 -9.58
C ASP A 79 -6.63 -13.39 -9.86
N GLY A 80 -7.10 -12.35 -10.55
CA GLY A 80 -6.31 -11.20 -10.96
C GLY A 80 -6.00 -10.21 -9.84
N LEU A 81 -5.80 -8.95 -10.24
CA LEU A 81 -5.52 -7.85 -9.31
C LEU A 81 -6.81 -7.35 -8.65
N HIS A 82 -6.83 -7.31 -7.33
CA HIS A 82 -7.93 -6.75 -6.53
C HIS A 82 -7.54 -5.40 -5.93
N LEU A 83 -8.42 -4.40 -6.06
CA LEU A 83 -8.23 -3.09 -5.43
C LEU A 83 -8.50 -3.18 -3.93
N ILE A 84 -7.47 -2.97 -3.11
CA ILE A 84 -7.54 -3.04 -1.64
C ILE A 84 -7.67 -1.65 -1.03
N VAL A 85 -6.87 -0.70 -1.51
CA VAL A 85 -6.91 0.69 -1.06
C VAL A 85 -7.32 1.58 -2.25
N PRO A 86 -8.54 2.15 -2.24
CA PRO A 86 -9.09 2.89 -3.37
C PRO A 86 -8.69 4.38 -3.37
N GLY A 87 -7.39 4.69 -3.37
CA GLY A 87 -6.93 6.08 -3.48
C GLY A 87 -7.10 6.86 -2.18
N ILE A 88 -6.58 6.34 -1.07
CA ILE A 88 -6.59 7.05 0.22
C ILE A 88 -5.37 7.96 0.29
N ARG A 89 -5.55 9.15 0.87
CA ARG A 89 -4.51 10.18 0.95
C ARG A 89 -3.82 10.15 2.31
N LEU A 90 -2.49 10.28 2.30
CA LEU A 90 -1.69 10.49 3.50
C LEU A 90 -0.52 11.44 3.23
N GLN A 91 0.06 11.97 4.30
CA GLN A 91 1.17 12.93 4.27
C GLN A 91 2.04 12.78 5.52
N ASN A 92 2.88 13.76 5.81
CA ASN A 92 3.69 13.84 7.03
C ASN A 92 4.68 12.68 7.24
N GLY A 93 5.20 12.09 6.14
CA GLY A 93 6.16 11.00 6.22
C GLY A 93 5.58 9.69 6.76
N LEU A 94 4.24 9.59 6.87
CA LEU A 94 3.56 8.38 7.31
C LEU A 94 3.81 7.24 6.31
N VAL A 95 3.84 6.01 6.83
CA VAL A 95 4.24 4.84 6.06
C VAL A 95 3.06 3.90 5.86
N VAL A 96 2.90 3.44 4.63
CA VAL A 96 2.00 2.35 4.26
C VAL A 96 2.79 1.05 4.23
N ARG A 97 2.32 0.04 4.98
CA ARG A 97 2.93 -1.29 5.06
C ARG A 97 1.90 -2.38 4.83
N ALA A 98 2.38 -3.59 4.64
CA ALA A 98 1.52 -4.77 4.54
C ALA A 98 2.16 -6.01 5.18
N PHE A 99 1.33 -6.83 5.81
CA PHE A 99 1.70 -8.20 6.19
C PHE A 99 0.57 -9.16 5.77
N ALA A 100 0.92 -10.42 5.57
CA ALA A 100 -0.03 -11.44 5.13
C ALA A 100 0.09 -12.70 5.99
N ALA A 101 -0.98 -13.50 6.07
CA ALA A 101 -0.96 -14.77 6.80
C ALA A 101 0.15 -15.72 6.30
N ASN A 102 0.55 -15.59 5.03
CA ASN A 102 1.60 -16.38 4.39
C ASN A 102 2.63 -15.45 3.77
N ALA A 103 3.91 -15.67 4.05
CA ALA A 103 5.00 -14.89 3.46
C ALA A 103 5.19 -15.20 1.97
N ASN A 104 5.66 -14.22 1.21
CA ASN A 104 6.16 -14.37 -0.16
C ASN A 104 5.13 -14.75 -1.24
N VAL A 105 3.84 -14.70 -0.94
CA VAL A 105 2.76 -15.10 -1.87
C VAL A 105 1.81 -13.98 -2.28
N ILE A 106 1.78 -12.86 -1.52
CA ILE A 106 1.06 -11.66 -1.92
C ILE A 106 2.02 -10.70 -2.63
N LEU A 107 1.58 -10.18 -3.77
CA LEU A 107 2.26 -9.11 -4.49
C LEU A 107 1.34 -7.89 -4.55
N CYS A 108 1.84 -6.73 -4.11
CA CYS A 108 1.10 -5.47 -4.11
C CYS A 108 1.61 -4.55 -5.23
N ALA A 109 0.75 -4.19 -6.18
CA ALA A 109 0.98 -3.08 -7.09
C ALA A 109 0.53 -1.78 -6.41
N VAL A 110 1.45 -0.84 -6.24
CA VAL A 110 1.19 0.42 -5.55
C VAL A 110 1.31 1.54 -6.57
N ASN A 111 0.28 2.35 -6.72
CA ASN A 111 0.29 3.54 -7.57
C ASN A 111 0.09 4.76 -6.69
N VAL A 112 0.91 5.79 -6.91
CA VAL A 112 0.87 7.01 -6.10
C VAL A 112 0.73 8.23 -6.99
N ASN A 113 -0.25 9.07 -6.67
CA ASN A 113 -0.36 10.41 -7.24
C ASN A 113 -0.04 11.44 -6.15
N ARG A 114 1.00 12.25 -6.35
CA ARG A 114 1.26 13.38 -5.47
C ARG A 114 0.30 14.51 -5.81
N LEU A 115 -0.47 14.95 -4.82
CA LEU A 115 -1.23 16.19 -4.86
C LEU A 115 -0.31 17.31 -4.41
N ILE A 116 0.01 18.20 -5.34
CA ILE A 116 0.83 19.37 -5.03
C ILE A 116 -0.07 20.56 -4.79
N SER A 117 0.08 21.16 -3.61
CA SER A 117 -0.56 22.45 -3.33
C SER A 117 0.07 23.51 -4.23
N VAL A 118 -0.76 24.20 -5.00
CA VAL A 118 -0.32 25.34 -5.81
C VAL A 118 -0.70 26.58 -5.02
N ALA A 119 0.32 27.31 -4.56
CA ALA A 119 0.18 28.64 -3.96
C ALA A 119 -0.42 29.64 -4.95
#